data_AF-A0A936AUV2-F1
#
_entry.id   AF-A0A936AUV2-F1
#
_cell.length_a   1.000
_cell.length_b   1.000
_cell.length_c   1.000
_cell.angle_alpha   90.00
_cell.angle_beta   90.00
_cell.angle_gamma   90.00
#
_symmetry.space_group_name_H-M   'P 1'
#
loop_
_entity.id
_entity.type
_entity.pdbx_description
1 polymer ?
#
loop_
_entity_poly.entity_id
_entity_poly.type
_entity_poly.pdbx_seq_one_letter_code
_entity_poly.pdbx_strand_id
1 'polypeptide(L)'
;MSKNVSEESLSRIRNFVEKYCEKSGTVTHPNKEITDVVVLGLAHHRDTLGKPLCPCRFYPDKQEEIKHRTWICACDDMQIYKYCHCLLFVNEEGMPITEYLPEDHEGRISYGLVKDPTPDKGRPLRNKAQEREDERKNRPS
;
A
#
# COMPACT_ATOMS: atom_id res chain seq x y z
N MET A 1 13.72 18.44 8.67
CA MET A 1 13.48 19.56 7.73
C MET A 1 12.12 19.37 7.08
N SER A 2 11.09 20.08 7.57
CA SER A 2 9.76 20.09 6.96
C SER A 2 9.82 20.89 5.65
N LYS A 3 9.96 20.19 4.51
CA LYS A 3 9.39 20.74 3.28
C LYS A 3 7.89 20.64 3.47
N ASN A 4 7.23 21.79 3.64
CA ASN A 4 5.78 21.86 3.77
C ASN A 4 5.15 21.15 2.57
N VAL A 5 4.50 20.02 2.82
CA VAL A 5 3.75 19.28 1.81
C VAL A 5 2.60 20.17 1.34
N SER A 6 2.36 20.23 0.04
CA SER A 6 1.32 21.08 -0.52
C SER A 6 -0.08 20.61 -0.08
N GLU A 7 -0.96 21.57 0.23
CA GLU A 7 -2.38 21.27 0.54
C GLU A 7 -3.06 20.54 -0.62
N GLU A 8 -2.66 20.87 -1.84
CA GLU A 8 -3.12 20.22 -3.07
C GLU A 8 -2.77 18.72 -3.09
N SER A 9 -1.52 18.36 -2.77
CA SER A 9 -1.12 16.95 -2.67
C SER A 9 -1.83 16.24 -1.53
N LEU A 10 -1.95 16.86 -0.35
CA LEU A 10 -2.68 16.28 0.77
C LEU A 10 -4.14 16.00 0.42
N SER A 11 -4.84 16.97 -0.18
CA SER A 11 -6.22 16.82 -0.62
C SER A 11 -6.38 15.68 -1.64
N ARG A 12 -5.48 15.60 -2.63
CA ARG A 12 -5.50 14.53 -3.63
C ARG A 12 -5.27 13.15 -3.02
N ILE A 13 -4.32 13.01 -2.09
CA ILE A 13 -4.06 11.72 -1.42
C ILE A 13 -5.24 11.33 -0.53
N ARG A 14 -5.83 12.25 0.24
CA ARG A 14 -7.00 11.96 1.07
C ARG A 14 -8.19 11.46 0.25
N ASN A 15 -8.52 12.15 -0.83
CA ASN A 15 -9.58 11.75 -1.76
C ASN A 15 -9.29 10.39 -2.42
N PHE A 16 -8.03 10.13 -2.79
CA PHE A 16 -7.61 8.83 -3.27
C PHE A 16 -7.82 7.72 -2.23
N VAL A 17 -7.40 7.94 -0.99
CA VAL A 17 -7.53 6.97 0.11
C VAL A 17 -8.99 6.63 0.39
N GLU A 18 -9.85 7.64 0.49
CA GLU A 18 -11.30 7.46 0.71
C GLU A 18 -11.92 6.61 -0.39
N LYS A 19 -11.74 6.99 -1.65
CA LYS A 19 -12.27 6.25 -2.80
C LYS A 19 -11.68 4.84 -2.92
N TYR A 20 -10.42 4.66 -2.55
CA TYR A 20 -9.78 3.36 -2.62
C TYR A 20 -10.28 2.42 -1.52
N CYS A 21 -10.60 2.93 -0.32
CA CYS A 21 -11.27 2.19 0.73
C CYS A 21 -12.62 1.63 0.23
N GLU A 22 -13.47 2.48 -0.37
CA GLU A 22 -14.74 2.06 -0.95
C GLU A 22 -14.57 0.98 -2.04
N LYS A 23 -13.62 1.21 -2.97
CA LYS A 23 -13.35 0.31 -4.09
C LYS A 23 -12.81 -1.06 -3.64
N SER A 24 -11.96 -1.07 -2.63
CA SER A 24 -11.32 -2.28 -2.14
C SER A 24 -12.08 -2.94 -1.00
N GLY A 25 -13.06 -2.28 -0.39
CA GLY A 25 -13.77 -2.82 0.77
C GLY A 25 -12.90 -2.91 2.02
N THR A 26 -11.92 -2.01 2.15
CA THR A 26 -11.09 -1.81 3.34
C THR A 26 -11.45 -0.51 4.03
N VAL A 27 -10.93 -0.30 5.24
CA VAL A 27 -10.97 0.98 5.95
C VAL A 27 -9.55 1.48 6.23
N THR A 28 -9.41 2.74 6.65
CA THR A 28 -8.14 3.24 7.19
C THR A 28 -7.92 2.75 8.61
N HIS A 29 -6.67 2.72 9.06
CA HIS A 29 -6.34 2.24 10.40
C HIS A 29 -7.11 3.02 11.49
N PRO A 30 -7.66 2.33 12.52
CA PRO A 30 -8.37 2.99 13.62
C PRO A 30 -7.55 4.06 14.35
N ASN A 31 -6.24 3.82 14.50
CA ASN A 31 -5.29 4.86 14.93
C ASN A 31 -5.03 5.86 13.78
N LYS A 32 -5.57 7.07 13.94
CA LYS A 32 -5.45 8.18 12.98
C LYS A 32 -4.02 8.62 12.74
N GLU A 33 -3.13 8.55 13.74
CA GLU A 33 -1.74 8.97 13.58
C GLU A 33 -0.99 8.12 12.53
N ILE A 34 -1.29 6.82 12.48
CA ILE A 34 -0.74 5.92 11.45
C ILE A 34 -1.21 6.36 10.06
N THR A 35 -2.51 6.60 9.92
CA THR A 35 -3.10 7.08 8.67
C THR A 35 -2.48 8.41 8.24
N ASP A 36 -2.35 9.37 9.15
CA ASP A 36 -1.85 10.70 8.87
C ASP A 36 -0.38 10.70 8.44
N VAL A 37 0.47 9.91 9.11
CA VAL A 37 1.89 9.76 8.73
C VAL A 37 2.03 9.17 7.33
N VAL A 38 1.24 8.14 7.00
CA VAL A 38 1.31 7.51 5.67
C VAL A 38 0.77 8.46 4.59
N VAL A 39 -0.35 9.14 4.83
CA VAL A 39 -0.91 10.15 3.91
C VAL A 39 0.08 11.28 3.67
N LEU A 40 0.73 11.78 4.72
CA LEU A 40 1.75 12.82 4.62
C LEU A 40 2.95 12.34 3.79
N GLY A 41 3.42 11.11 4.02
CA GLY A 41 4.52 10.52 3.26
C GLY A 41 4.20 10.34 1.77
N LEU A 42 2.99 9.86 1.45
CA LEU A 42 2.50 9.74 0.08
C LEU A 42 2.41 11.10 -0.62
N ALA A 43 1.89 12.10 0.09
CA ALA A 43 1.77 13.46 -0.44
C ALA A 43 3.16 14.10 -0.63
N HIS A 44 4.10 13.88 0.29
CA HIS A 44 5.48 14.32 0.14
C HIS A 44 6.17 13.69 -1.09
N HIS A 45 6.01 12.38 -1.30
CA HIS A 45 6.53 11.72 -2.50
C HIS A 45 5.85 12.21 -3.77
N ARG A 46 4.54 12.52 -3.72
CA ARG A 46 3.86 13.17 -4.84
C ARG A 46 4.48 14.52 -5.20
N ASP A 47 4.76 15.38 -4.22
CA ASP A 47 5.37 16.69 -4.44
C ASP A 47 6.81 16.59 -4.96
N THR A 48 7.59 15.64 -4.44
CA THR A 48 9.04 15.55 -4.71
C THR A 48 9.43 14.63 -5.85
N LEU A 49 8.63 13.60 -6.13
CA LEU A 49 8.88 12.57 -7.15
C LEU A 49 7.81 12.58 -8.27
N GLY A 50 6.74 13.38 -8.13
CA GLY A 50 5.61 13.40 -9.05
C GLY A 50 4.66 12.20 -8.92
N LYS A 51 4.99 11.20 -8.10
CA LYS A 51 4.17 9.99 -7.87
C LYS A 51 4.10 9.64 -6.38
N PRO A 52 2.97 9.09 -5.89
CA PRO A 52 2.81 8.70 -4.49
C PRO A 52 3.49 7.35 -4.21
N LEU A 53 4.83 7.34 -4.27
CA LEU A 53 5.64 6.16 -3.92
C LEU A 53 5.37 5.77 -2.46
N CYS A 54 5.22 4.48 -2.18
CA CYS A 54 4.93 3.95 -0.86
C CYS A 54 5.95 4.43 0.19
N PRO A 55 5.54 5.11 1.28
CA PRO A 55 6.46 5.76 2.20
C PRO A 55 7.02 4.81 3.27
N CYS A 56 6.45 3.62 3.45
CA CYS A 56 6.86 2.67 4.49
C CYS A 56 7.96 1.69 4.03
N ARG A 57 8.65 1.98 2.92
CA ARG A 57 9.73 1.15 2.37
C ARG A 57 11.01 1.99 2.18
N PHE A 58 12.16 1.35 2.36
CA PHE A 58 13.43 1.88 1.93
C PHE A 58 13.64 1.66 0.42
N TYR A 59 14.20 2.67 -0.25
CA TYR A 59 14.58 2.59 -1.66
C TYR A 59 16.01 3.10 -1.80
N PRO A 60 16.94 2.32 -2.36
CA PRO A 60 18.28 2.80 -2.68
C PRO A 60 18.24 4.02 -3.62
N ASP A 61 17.35 3.97 -4.63
CA ASP A 61 17.09 5.07 -5.55
C ASP A 61 15.58 5.21 -5.79
N LYS A 62 14.99 6.30 -5.25
CA LYS A 62 13.58 6.61 -5.44
C LYS A 62 13.24 7.04 -6.87
N GLN A 63 14.17 7.67 -7.60
CA GLN A 63 13.94 8.12 -8.97
C GLN A 63 13.93 6.95 -9.95
N GLU A 64 14.74 5.92 -9.70
CA GLU A 64 14.65 4.66 -10.43
C GLU A 64 13.34 3.95 -10.09
N GLU A 65 12.99 3.83 -8.80
CA GLU A 65 11.81 3.06 -8.40
C GLU A 65 10.50 3.61 -8.99
N ILE A 66 10.36 4.94 -9.09
CA ILE A 66 9.14 5.54 -9.68
C ILE A 66 8.98 5.27 -11.18
N LYS A 67 9.99 4.74 -11.86
CA LYS A 67 9.86 4.24 -13.25
C LYS A 67 9.07 2.94 -13.28
N HIS A 68 9.12 2.17 -12.20
CA HIS A 68 8.30 0.98 -11.98
C HIS A 68 6.98 1.34 -11.29
N ARG A 69 5.96 0.51 -11.48
CA ARG A 69 4.63 0.71 -10.86
C ARG A 69 4.47 -0.02 -9.53
N THR A 70 5.38 -0.96 -9.24
CA THR A 70 5.33 -1.92 -8.12
C THR A 70 4.96 -1.26 -6.79
N TRP A 71 5.61 -0.14 -6.47
CA TRP A 71 5.46 0.52 -5.16
C TRP A 71 4.71 1.86 -5.20
N ILE A 72 4.09 2.24 -6.33
CA ILE A 72 3.25 3.44 -6.39
C ILE A 72 1.89 3.13 -5.78
N CYS A 73 1.43 3.91 -4.81
CA CYS A 73 0.18 3.66 -4.10
C CYS A 73 -1.06 3.77 -5.03
N ALA A 74 -2.03 2.86 -5.00
CA ALA A 74 -2.00 1.53 -4.35
C ALA A 74 -0.99 0.62 -5.07
N CYS A 75 -0.06 0.04 -4.30
CA CYS A 75 1.03 -0.79 -4.81
C CYS A 75 0.51 -2.13 -5.34
N ASP A 76 1.39 -2.88 -6.00
CA ASP A 76 1.02 -4.17 -6.57
C ASP A 76 0.59 -5.17 -5.49
N ASP A 77 1.24 -5.18 -4.32
CA ASP A 77 0.81 -6.06 -3.21
C ASP A 77 -0.65 -5.78 -2.78
N MET A 78 -1.06 -4.50 -2.77
CA MET A 78 -2.45 -4.14 -2.48
C MET A 78 -3.39 -4.55 -3.63
N GLN A 79 -2.96 -4.39 -4.88
CA GLN A 79 -3.77 -4.72 -6.06
C GLN A 79 -3.82 -6.21 -6.40
N ILE A 80 -2.91 -7.02 -5.87
CA ILE A 80 -2.77 -8.45 -6.14
C ILE A 80 -3.22 -9.26 -4.91
N TYR A 81 -2.70 -8.93 -3.73
CA TYR A 81 -2.95 -9.67 -2.48
C TYR A 81 -3.87 -8.93 -1.50
N LYS A 82 -4.28 -7.69 -1.80
CA LYS A 82 -5.03 -6.83 -0.86
C LYS A 82 -4.29 -6.57 0.45
N TYR A 83 -2.97 -6.71 0.43
CA TYR A 83 -2.11 -6.51 1.58
C TYR A 83 -1.50 -5.10 1.54
N CYS A 84 -1.63 -4.36 2.65
CA CYS A 84 -1.01 -3.06 2.83
C CYS A 84 -0.04 -3.08 4.01
N HIS A 85 1.26 -3.17 3.74
CA HIS A 85 2.30 -3.11 4.77
C HIS A 85 2.25 -1.82 5.60
N CYS A 86 1.89 -0.69 4.98
CA CYS A 86 1.80 0.59 5.68
C CYS A 86 0.59 0.68 6.64
N LEU A 87 -0.27 -0.35 6.69
CA LEU A 87 -1.52 -0.37 7.45
C LEU A 87 -2.49 0.76 7.08
N LEU A 88 -2.37 1.35 5.88
CA LEU A 88 -3.30 2.38 5.43
C LEU A 88 -4.64 1.79 4.98
N PHE A 89 -4.63 0.57 4.45
CA PHE A 89 -5.83 -0.16 4.02
C PHE A 89 -5.89 -1.48 4.78
N VAL A 90 -6.82 -1.58 5.72
CA VAL A 90 -6.96 -2.67 6.68
C VAL A 90 -8.41 -3.14 6.77
N ASN A 91 -8.66 -4.26 7.45
CA ASN A 91 -10.01 -4.67 7.81
C ASN A 91 -10.56 -3.78 8.95
N GLU A 92 -11.81 -3.99 9.36
CA GLU A 92 -12.47 -3.20 10.41
C GLU A 92 -11.78 -3.29 11.79
N GLU A 93 -11.01 -4.35 12.03
CA GLU A 93 -10.25 -4.57 13.27
C GLU A 93 -8.89 -3.86 13.25
N GLY A 94 -8.52 -3.19 12.14
CA GLY A 94 -7.22 -2.55 11.97
C GLY A 94 -6.11 -3.49 11.51
N MET A 95 -6.45 -4.73 11.14
CA MET A 95 -5.48 -5.75 10.72
C MET A 95 -5.27 -5.75 9.20
N PRO A 96 -4.03 -5.96 8.71
CA PRO A 96 -3.79 -6.12 7.29
C PRO A 96 -4.37 -7.45 6.80
N ILE A 97 -4.97 -7.45 5.61
CA ILE A 97 -5.46 -8.68 4.99
C ILE A 97 -4.26 -9.47 4.47
N THR A 98 -4.09 -10.70 4.94
CA THR A 98 -2.98 -11.58 4.55
C THR A 98 -3.42 -12.83 3.80
N GLU A 99 -4.74 -13.03 3.61
CA GLU A 99 -5.34 -14.24 3.03
C GLU A 99 -4.68 -14.72 1.74
N TYR A 100 -4.31 -13.78 0.88
CA TYR A 100 -3.82 -14.08 -0.46
C TYR A 100 -2.30 -14.03 -0.57
N LEU A 101 -1.60 -13.73 0.53
CA LEU A 101 -0.15 -13.80 0.56
C LEU A 101 0.32 -15.26 0.54
N PRO A 102 1.50 -15.53 -0.02
CA PRO A 102 2.18 -16.81 0.17
C PRO A 102 2.40 -17.13 1.64
N GLU A 103 2.48 -18.43 1.95
CA GLU A 103 2.71 -18.90 3.32
C GLU A 103 4.05 -18.44 3.89
N ASP A 104 5.08 -18.32 3.07
CA ASP A 104 6.43 -17.86 3.44
C ASP A 104 6.59 -16.33 3.44
N HIS A 105 5.51 -15.57 3.15
CA HIS A 105 5.58 -14.12 3.12
C HIS A 105 5.68 -13.52 4.54
N GLU A 106 6.52 -12.51 4.74
CA GLU A 106 6.77 -11.90 6.06
C GLU A 106 5.50 -11.40 6.77
N GLY A 107 4.59 -10.76 6.04
CA GLY A 107 3.29 -10.33 6.57
C GLY A 107 2.42 -11.51 7.02
N ARG A 108 2.49 -12.65 6.31
CA ARG A 108 1.74 -13.85 6.66
C ARG A 108 2.31 -14.53 7.91
N ILE A 109 3.63 -14.57 8.03
CA ILE A 109 4.34 -15.08 9.21
C ILE A 109 4.03 -14.20 10.43
N SER A 110 4.01 -12.88 10.27
CA SER A 110 3.85 -11.93 11.38
C SER A 110 2.42 -11.82 11.90
N TYR A 111 1.44 -11.74 10.99
CA TYR A 111 0.03 -11.52 11.36
C TYR A 111 -0.81 -12.79 11.34
N GLY A 112 -0.26 -13.92 10.89
CA GLY A 112 -1.02 -15.15 10.66
C GLY A 112 -2.04 -14.99 9.52
N LEU A 113 -3.07 -15.85 9.53
CA LEU A 113 -4.15 -15.80 8.54
C LEU A 113 -5.24 -14.79 8.92
N VAL A 114 -5.17 -13.61 8.31
CA VAL A 114 -6.22 -12.60 8.35
C VAL A 114 -7.03 -12.68 7.06
N LYS A 115 -8.30 -13.09 7.19
CA LYS A 115 -9.23 -13.24 6.07
C LYS A 115 -9.65 -11.89 5.49
N ASP A 116 -9.94 -11.88 4.20
CA ASP A 116 -10.55 -10.77 3.50
C ASP A 116 -12.06 -10.74 3.79
N PRO A 117 -12.59 -9.70 4.47
CA PRO A 117 -14.02 -9.60 4.72
C PRO A 117 -14.83 -9.27 3.46
N THR A 118 -14.18 -8.80 2.39
CA THR A 118 -14.83 -8.33 1.15
C THR A 118 -14.14 -8.93 -0.10
N PRO A 119 -14.16 -10.26 -0.28
CA PRO A 119 -13.39 -10.96 -1.32
C PRO A 119 -13.82 -10.61 -2.76
N ASP A 120 -15.03 -10.09 -2.94
CA ASP A 120 -15.58 -9.61 -4.21
C ASP A 120 -15.05 -8.20 -4.60
N LYS A 121 -14.43 -7.47 -3.66
CA LYS A 121 -13.94 -6.10 -3.86
C LYS A 121 -12.42 -6.00 -3.98
N GLY A 122 -11.99 -5.06 -4.83
CA GLY A 122 -10.58 -4.78 -5.05
C GLY A 122 -9.84 -5.85 -5.86
N ARG A 123 -8.54 -6.01 -5.55
CA ARG A 123 -7.62 -6.95 -6.19
C ARG A 123 -7.70 -7.02 -7.74
N PRO A 124 -7.65 -5.88 -8.46
CA PRO A 124 -7.80 -5.87 -9.91
C PRO A 124 -6.68 -6.62 -10.65
N LEU A 125 -5.54 -6.86 -9.99
CA LEU A 125 -4.38 -7.53 -10.56
C LEU A 125 -4.17 -8.94 -10.00
N ARG A 126 -5.17 -9.55 -9.36
CA ARG A 126 -5.07 -10.89 -8.74
C ARG A 126 -4.50 -11.99 -9.65
N ASN A 127 -4.68 -11.87 -10.97
CA ASN A 127 -4.16 -12.81 -11.95
C ASN A 127 -2.62 -12.75 -12.10
N LYS A 128 -1.97 -11.72 -11.56
CA LYS A 128 -0.50 -11.55 -11.59
C LYS A 128 0.20 -12.06 -10.32
N ALA A 129 -0.51 -12.81 -9.47
CA ALA A 129 0.05 -13.31 -8.22
C ALA A 129 1.35 -14.10 -8.40
N GLN A 130 1.44 -14.93 -9.44
CA GLN A 130 2.66 -15.71 -9.71
C GLN A 130 3.82 -14.82 -10.14
N GLU A 131 3.60 -13.90 -11.09
CA GLU A 131 4.61 -12.95 -11.57
C GLU A 131 5.19 -12.11 -10.41
N ARG A 132 4.32 -11.67 -9.49
CA ARG A 132 4.70 -10.89 -8.33
C ARG A 132 5.53 -11.71 -7.33
N GLU A 133 5.20 -12.98 -7.15
CA GLU A 133 6.00 -13.89 -6.33
C GLU A 133 7.38 -14.15 -6.90
N ASP A 134 7.47 -14.32 -8.22
CA ASP A 134 8.75 -14.49 -8.90
C ASP A 134 9.58 -13.20 -8.78
N GLU A 135 8.98 -12.01 -8.89
CA GLU A 135 9.67 -10.74 -8.64
C GLU A 135 10.15 -10.65 -7.18
N ARG A 136 9.30 -10.94 -6.19
CA ARG A 136 9.64 -10.88 -4.75
C ARG A 136 10.86 -11.73 -4.41
N LYS A 137 10.97 -12.92 -5.00
CA LYS A 137 12.07 -13.86 -4.74
C LYS A 137 13.37 -13.46 -5.45
N ASN A 138 13.27 -12.84 -6.63
CA ASN A 138 14.43 -12.59 -7.49
C ASN A 138 14.95 -11.14 -7.42
N ARG A 139 14.14 -10.19 -6.94
CA ARG A 139 14.52 -8.78 -6.79
C ARG A 139 14.74 -8.47 -5.30
N PRO A 140 15.98 -8.59 -4.80
CA PRO A 140 16.28 -8.18 -3.43
C PRO A 140 16.00 -6.68 -3.27
N SER A 141 15.39 -6.35 -2.13
CA SER A 141 14.93 -5.03 -1.73
C SER A 141 15.99 -3.93 -1.78
#